data_AF-A0A3D5F355-F1
#
_entry.id   AF-A0A3D5F355-F1
#
_cell.length_a   1.000
_cell.length_b   1.000
_cell.length_c   1.000
_cell.angle_alpha   90.00
_cell.angle_beta   90.00
_cell.angle_gamma   90.00
#
_symmetry.space_group_name_H-M   'P 1'
#
loop_
_entity.id
_entity.type
_entity.pdbx_description
1 polymer ?
#
loop_
_entity_poly.entity_id
_entity_poly.type
_entity_poly.pdbx_seq_one_letter_code
_entity_poly.pdbx_strand_id
1 'polypeptide(L)' 'ESPFADMANIGGRPAGSITAGCFLSRFTKKYNWAHLDIAGTAWNSGKNKGATGRPVPMLAQFLMNRAGLGAED' A
#
# COMPACT_ATOMS: atom_id res chain seq x y z
N GLU A 1 1.16 13.12 17.71
CA GLU A 1 2.58 13.37 18.07
C GLU A 1 2.95 12.50 19.25
N SER A 2 4.24 12.30 19.53
CA SER A 2 4.70 11.55 20.71
C SER A 2 5.40 12.51 21.68
N PRO A 3 5.11 12.43 23.00
CA PRO A 3 5.79 13.27 23.99
C PRO A 3 7.23 12.83 24.29
N PHE A 4 7.68 11.69 23.75
CA PHE A 4 9.00 11.11 24.08
C PHE A 4 9.87 10.80 22.85
N ALA A 5 9.32 10.86 21.64
CA ALA A 5 9.98 10.43 20.41
C ALA A 5 9.56 11.31 19.23
N ASP A 6 10.29 11.22 18.12
CA ASP A 6 10.03 12.01 16.91
C ASP A 6 8.62 11.81 16.32
N MET A 7 8.00 10.65 16.58
CA MET A 7 6.60 10.37 16.28
C MET A 7 6.09 9.15 17.06
N ALA A 8 4.76 9.01 17.13
CA ALA A 8 4.12 7.76 17.52
C ALA A 8 3.91 6.88 16.26
N ASN A 9 3.85 5.56 16.44
CA ASN A 9 3.58 4.62 15.34
C ASN A 9 2.09 4.52 14.96
N ILE A 10 1.19 5.03 15.80
CA ILE A 10 -0.27 4.99 15.59
C ILE A 10 -0.85 6.39 15.83
N GLY A 11 -1.77 6.82 14.95
CA GLY A 11 -2.46 8.12 15.03
C GLY A 11 -3.85 8.07 15.69
N GLY A 12 -4.32 6.88 16.08
CA GLY A 12 -5.68 6.63 16.57
C GLY A 12 -6.57 5.96 15.51
N ARG A 13 -7.85 5.75 15.87
CA ARG A 13 -8.84 5.12 14.97
C ARG A 13 -9.23 5.99 13.76
N PRO A 14 -9.45 7.32 13.89
CA PRO A 14 -9.82 8.16 12.76
C PRO A 14 -8.72 8.15 11.68
N ALA A 15 -9.10 7.94 10.43
CA ALA A 15 -8.19 7.95 9.28
C ALA A 15 -6.96 7.03 9.44
N GLY A 16 -7.12 5.86 10.07
CA GLY A 16 -6.03 4.92 10.37
C GLY A 16 -5.12 4.60 9.17
N SER A 17 -5.69 4.23 8.01
CA SER A 17 -4.89 3.95 6.80
C SER A 17 -4.10 5.17 6.30
N ILE A 18 -4.66 6.38 6.41
CA ILE A 18 -3.98 7.61 5.99
C ILE A 18 -2.81 7.91 6.95
N THR A 19 -3.05 7.84 8.26
CA THR A 19 -1.98 8.10 9.25
C THR A 19 -0.86 7.06 9.18
N ALA A 20 -1.16 5.80 8.87
CA ALA A 20 -0.16 4.78 8.56
C ALA A 20 0.66 5.13 7.31
N GLY A 21 0.01 5.58 6.24
CA GLY A 21 0.69 6.09 5.03
C GLY A 21 1.61 7.28 5.33
N CYS A 22 1.15 8.24 6.15
CA CYS A 22 1.96 9.37 6.60
C CYS A 22 3.15 8.95 7.49
N PHE A 23 2.99 7.88 8.28
CA PHE A 23 4.10 7.32 9.05
C PHE A 23 5.17 6.75 8.11
N LEU A 24 4.77 5.89 7.16
CA LEU A 24 5.70 5.28 6.20
C LEU A 24 6.42 6.33 5.33
N SER A 25 5.71 7.37 4.87
CA SER A 25 6.26 8.39 3.96
C SER A 25 7.43 9.18 4.57
N ARG A 26 7.55 9.23 5.91
CA ARG A 26 8.68 9.89 6.58
C ARG A 26 10.02 9.21 6.28
N PHE A 27 10.01 7.92 5.94
CA PHE A 27 11.20 7.13 5.65
C PHE A 27 11.53 7.04 4.16
N THR A 28 10.70 7.61 3.27
CA THR A 28 10.81 7.43 1.83
C THR A 28 11.14 8.72 1.08
N LYS A 29 11.60 9.76 1.80
CA LYS A 29 11.83 11.10 1.22
C LYS A 29 12.91 11.17 0.13
N LYS A 30 13.77 10.15 0.03
CA LYS A 30 14.93 10.14 -0.89
C LYS A 30 14.62 9.55 -2.27
N TYR A 31 13.41 9.05 -2.50
CA TYR A 31 13.05 8.36 -3.73
C TYR A 31 11.55 8.49 -4.01
N ASN A 32 11.17 8.38 -5.29
CA ASN A 32 9.76 8.27 -5.66
C ASN A 32 9.19 6.99 -5.08
N TRP A 33 8.09 7.12 -4.34
CA TRP A 33 7.55 6.02 -3.56
C TRP A 33 6.02 6.02 -3.59
N ALA A 34 5.47 4.81 -3.54
CA ALA A 34 4.04 4.56 -3.41
C ALA A 34 3.80 3.44 -2.39
N HIS A 35 2.68 3.52 -1.68
CA HIS A 35 2.19 2.49 -0.77
C HIS A 35 0.86 1.93 -1.25
N LEU A 36 0.72 0.62 -1.17
CA LEU A 36 -0.52 -0.10 -1.43
C LEU A 36 -0.97 -0.77 -0.14
N ASP A 37 -2.03 -0.24 0.47
CA ASP A 37 -2.72 -0.91 1.59
C ASP A 37 -3.65 -1.98 1.01
N ILE A 38 -3.25 -3.25 1.12
CA ILE A 38 -3.96 -4.39 0.54
C ILE A 38 -4.78 -5.19 1.55
N ALA A 39 -4.94 -4.71 2.79
CA ALA A 39 -5.63 -5.44 3.85
C ALA A 39 -7.06 -5.84 3.44
N GLY A 40 -7.75 -5.00 2.66
CA GLY A 40 -9.10 -5.29 2.16
C GLY A 40 -9.18 -6.09 0.85
N THR A 41 -8.05 -6.33 0.17
CA THR A 41 -8.05 -6.95 -1.18
C THR A 41 -7.28 -8.25 -1.26
N ALA A 42 -6.39 -8.54 -0.32
CA ALA A 42 -5.49 -9.69 -0.38
C ALA A 42 -6.16 -11.03 -0.07
N TRP A 43 -7.27 -11.06 0.67
CA TRP A 43 -8.04 -12.26 0.96
C TRP A 43 -9.54 -11.98 1.08
N ASN A 44 -10.34 -13.02 0.87
CA ASN A 44 -11.77 -13.03 1.15
C ASN A 44 -12.04 -13.66 2.52
N SER A 45 -13.08 -13.18 3.18
CA SER A 45 -13.63 -13.77 4.41
C SER A 45 -14.90 -14.57 4.13
N GLY A 46 -15.48 -15.20 5.15
CA GLY A 46 -16.74 -15.94 5.03
C GLY A 46 -16.60 -17.30 4.33
N LYS A 47 -17.65 -17.74 3.63
CA LYS A 47 -17.70 -19.07 3.01
C LYS A 47 -16.63 -19.28 1.93
N ASN A 48 -16.26 -18.21 1.23
CA ASN A 48 -15.22 -18.22 0.19
C ASN A 48 -13.87 -17.75 0.77
N LYS A 49 -13.50 -18.23 1.95
CA LYS A 49 -12.24 -17.87 2.61
C LYS A 49 -11.06 -18.34 1.76
N GLY A 50 -10.17 -17.41 1.41
CA GLY A 50 -8.99 -17.71 0.61
C GLY A 50 -8.25 -16.46 0.18
N ALA A 51 -6.98 -16.63 -0.19
CA ALA A 51 -6.18 -15.56 -0.79
C ALA A 51 -6.71 -15.23 -2.20
N THR A 52 -6.67 -13.95 -2.57
CA THR A 52 -7.12 -13.48 -3.91
C THR A 52 -5.99 -13.41 -4.93
N GLY A 53 -4.73 -13.43 -4.48
CA GLY A 53 -3.56 -13.17 -5.33
C GLY A 53 -3.37 -11.69 -5.70
N ARG A 54 -4.22 -10.77 -5.23
CA ARG A 54 -4.03 -9.33 -5.45
C ARG A 54 -2.89 -8.81 -4.56
N PRO A 55 -2.07 -7.86 -5.05
CA PRO A 55 -2.22 -7.10 -6.30
C PRO A 55 -1.30 -7.59 -7.44
N VAL A 56 -1.00 -8.90 -7.55
CA VAL A 56 -0.06 -9.43 -8.55
C VAL A 56 -0.38 -8.95 -9.99
N PRO A 57 -1.63 -9.02 -10.49
CA PRO A 57 -1.92 -8.56 -11.85
C PRO A 57 -1.65 -7.07 -12.07
N MET A 58 -1.92 -6.23 -11.06
CA MET A 58 -1.69 -4.78 -11.15
C MET A 58 -0.20 -4.45 -11.19
N LEU A 59 0.61 -5.08 -10.33
CA LEU A 59 2.05 -4.86 -10.32
C LEU A 59 2.71 -5.43 -11.59
N ALA A 60 2.25 -6.58 -12.07
CA ALA A 60 2.72 -7.15 -13.33
C ALA A 60 2.45 -6.18 -14.50
N GLN A 61 1.24 -5.64 -14.60
CA GLN A 61 0.91 -4.66 -15.63
C GLN A 61 1.72 -3.37 -15.49
N PHE A 62 1.93 -2.87 -14.26
CA PHE A 62 2.79 -1.71 -14.01
C PHE A 62 4.20 -1.94 -14.55
N LEU A 63 4.78 -3.11 -14.33
CA LEU A 63 6.10 -3.47 -14.84
C LEU A 63 6.12 -3.64 -16.37
N MET A 64 5.09 -4.25 -16.96
CA MET A 64 4.94 -4.37 -18.42
C MET A 64 4.89 -2.98 -19.08
N ASN A 65 4.09 -2.06 -18.53
CA ASN A 65 4.02 -0.68 -19.03
C ASN A 65 5.38 0.03 -18.90
N ARG A 66 6.09 -0.18 -17.79
CA ARG A 66 7.45 0.38 -17.59
C ARG A 66 8.48 -0.21 -18.54
N ALA A 67 8.28 -1.44 -19.00
CA ALA A 67 9.10 -2.09 -20.01
C ALA A 67 8.73 -1.68 -21.46
N GLY A 68 7.73 -0.81 -21.64
CA GLY A 68 7.25 -0.40 -22.97
C GLY A 68 6.36 -1.45 -23.66
N LEU A 69 5.80 -2.40 -22.91
CA LEU A 69 4.94 -3.48 -23.41
C LEU A 69 3.43 -3.17 -23.26
N GLY A 70 3.09 -1.98 -22.77
CA GLY A 70 1.70 -1.58 -22.58
C GLY A 70 1.09 -1.13 -23.90
N ALA A 71 0.13 -1.91 -24.40
CA ALA A 71 -0.78 -1.66 -25.54
C ALA A 71 -0.26 -0.67 -26.61
N GLU A 72 0.13 -1.21 -27.78
CA GLU A 72 -0.13 -0.48 -29.03
C GLU A 72 -1.64 -0.18 -29.10
N ASP A 73 -1.99 0.99 -29.61
CA ASP A 73 -3.35 1.57 -29.67
C ASP A 73 -4.49 0.55 -29.90
#